data_AF-A0AA43M2B7-F1
#
_entry.id   AF-A0AA43M2B7-F1
#
_cell.length_a   1.000
_cell.length_b   1.000
_cell.length_c   1.000
_cell.angle_alpha   90.00
_cell.angle_beta   90.00
_cell.angle_gamma   90.00
#
_symmetry.space_group_name_H-M   'P 1'
#
loop_
_entity.id
_entity.type
_entity.pdbx_description
1 polymer ?
#
loop_
_entity_poly.entity_id
_entity_poly.type
_entity_poly.pdbx_seq_one_letter_code
_entity_poly.pdbx_strand_id
1 'polypeptide(L)'
;MKRKTRRLLLRKYAVILILSALSLLYLYLLDWLFGYGRGNIGYILDYLLYSASEKLAAAVMLLALIVPDIIYWVRGTQPGRGSEK
;
A
#
# COMPACT_ATOMS: atom_id res chain seq x y z
N MET A 1 11.54 -5.12 22.80
CA MET A 1 11.30 -4.18 21.68
C MET A 1 11.07 -4.89 20.35
N LYS A 2 12.04 -5.65 19.81
CA LYS A 2 11.96 -6.29 18.48
C LYS A 2 10.64 -7.02 18.18
N ARG A 3 10.15 -7.91 19.07
CA ARG A 3 8.87 -8.64 18.88
C ARG A 3 7.65 -7.71 18.84
N LYS A 4 7.63 -6.63 19.64
CA LYS A 4 6.54 -5.64 19.64
C LYS A 4 6.53 -4.84 18.33
N THR A 5 7.69 -4.33 17.89
CA THR A 5 7.85 -3.61 16.62
C THR A 5 7.44 -4.48 15.43
N ARG A 6 7.87 -5.74 15.41
CA ARG A 6 7.50 -6.70 14.36
C ARG A 6 5.98 -6.96 14.33
N ARG A 7 5.36 -7.20 15.49
CA ARG A 7 3.90 -7.39 15.56
C ARG A 7 3.13 -6.17 15.08
N LEU A 8 3.63 -4.96 15.37
CA LEU A 8 3.03 -3.71 14.92
C LEU A 8 3.13 -3.54 13.39
N LEU A 9 4.30 -3.79 12.80
CA LEU A 9 4.49 -3.74 11.35
C LEU A 9 3.64 -4.79 10.62
N LEU A 10 3.56 -6.02 11.13
CA LEU A 10 2.68 -7.05 10.57
C LEU A 10 1.20 -6.61 10.59
N ARG A 11 0.73 -6.05 11.70
CA ARG A 11 -0.63 -5.52 11.78
C ARG A 11 -0.87 -4.39 10.79
N LYS A 12 0.08 -3.45 10.68
CA LYS A 12 0.02 -2.36 9.70
C LYS A 12 -0.18 -2.91 8.28
N TYR A 13 0.70 -3.82 7.85
CA TYR A 13 0.62 -4.36 6.49
C TYR A 13 -0.58 -5.28 6.27
N ALA A 14 -1.03 -6.02 7.29
CA ALA A 14 -2.28 -6.78 7.21
C ALA A 14 -3.50 -5.86 7.00
N VAL A 15 -3.59 -4.75 7.74
CA VAL A 15 -4.66 -3.77 7.55
C VAL A 15 -4.58 -3.13 6.17
N ILE A 16 -3.39 -2.72 5.71
CA ILE A 16 -3.21 -2.18 4.36
C ILE A 16 -3.68 -3.19 3.31
N LEU A 17 -3.27 -4.46 3.42
CA LEU A 17 -3.67 -5.51 2.48
C LEU A 17 -5.19 -5.70 2.44
N ILE A 18 -5.83 -5.77 3.61
CA ILE A 18 -7.29 -5.93 3.72
C ILE A 18 -8.00 -4.72 3.09
N LEU A 19 -7.58 -3.50 3.42
CA LEU A 19 -8.18 -2.29 2.87
C LEU A 19 -7.99 -2.20 1.36
N SER A 20 -6.79 -2.48 0.85
CA SER A 20 -6.52 -2.51 -0.59
C SER A 20 -7.38 -3.56 -1.31
N ALA A 21 -7.53 -4.75 -0.74
CA ALA A 21 -8.38 -5.79 -1.30
C ALA A 21 -9.86 -5.37 -1.32
N LEU A 22 -10.36 -4.77 -0.24
CA LEU A 22 -11.74 -4.26 -0.17
C LEU A 22 -11.98 -3.12 -1.16
N SER A 23 -11.03 -2.19 -1.32
CA SER A 23 -11.11 -1.12 -2.30
C SER A 23 -11.15 -1.68 -3.73
N LEU A 24 -10.30 -2.64 -4.07
CA LEU A 24 -10.32 -3.28 -5.39
C LEU A 24 -11.62 -4.05 -5.62
N LEU A 25 -12.09 -4.82 -4.64
CA LEU A 25 -13.34 -5.55 -4.72
C LEU A 25 -14.53 -4.60 -4.95
N TYR A 26 -14.53 -3.46 -4.26
CA TYR A 26 -15.54 -2.43 -4.44
C TYR A 26 -15.54 -1.88 -5.88
N LEU A 27 -14.38 -1.60 -6.46
CA LEU A 27 -14.27 -1.16 -7.85
C LEU A 27 -14.77 -2.23 -8.82
N TYR A 28 -14.37 -3.50 -8.64
CA TYR A 28 -14.86 -4.60 -9.48
C TYR A 28 -16.37 -4.82 -9.32
N LEU A 29 -16.92 -4.62 -8.12
CA LEU A 29 -18.36 -4.70 -7.88
C LEU A 29 -19.12 -3.61 -8.63
N LEU A 30 -18.61 -2.38 -8.64
CA LEU A 30 -19.19 -1.28 -9.42
C LEU A 30 -19.11 -1.57 -10.92
N ASP A 31 -17.96 -2.02 -11.41
CA ASP A 31 -17.78 -2.39 -12.81
C ASP A 31 -18.77 -3.48 -13.26
N TRP A 32 -19.04 -4.44 -12.38
CA TRP A 32 -20.04 -5.47 -12.62
C TRP A 32 -21.47 -4.93 -12.57
N LEU A 33 -21.82 -4.15 -11.55
CA LEU A 33 -23.17 -3.61 -11.34
C LEU A 33 -23.62 -2.71 -12.50
N PHE A 34 -22.71 -1.92 -13.05
CA PHE A 34 -22.99 -0.98 -14.15
C PHE A 34 -22.64 -1.53 -15.54
N GLY A 35 -22.10 -2.76 -15.63
CA GLY A 35 -21.83 -3.42 -16.90
C GLY A 35 -20.61 -2.88 -17.67
N TYR A 36 -19.65 -2.25 -17.00
CA TYR A 36 -18.43 -1.69 -17.63
C TYR A 36 -17.44 -2.75 -18.12
N GLY A 37 -17.63 -4.02 -17.74
CA GLY A 37 -16.81 -5.15 -18.19
C GLY A 37 -15.47 -5.28 -17.47
N ARG A 38 -14.82 -6.45 -17.61
CA ARG A 38 -13.59 -6.81 -16.85
C ARG A 38 -12.35 -5.99 -17.21
N GLY A 39 -12.37 -5.27 -18.34
CA GLY A 39 -11.25 -4.46 -18.82
C GLY A 39 -11.21 -3.03 -18.28
N ASN A 40 -12.28 -2.56 -17.65
CA ASN A 40 -12.43 -1.16 -17.27
C ASN A 40 -11.42 -0.73 -16.19
N ILE A 41 -11.15 -1.57 -15.18
CA ILE A 41 -10.10 -1.28 -14.20
C ILE A 41 -8.72 -1.13 -14.85
N GLY A 42 -8.36 -1.99 -15.80
CA GLY A 42 -7.09 -1.87 -16.53
C GLY A 42 -7.00 -0.58 -17.31
N TYR A 43 -8.08 -0.23 -18.02
CA TYR A 43 -8.21 1.05 -18.71
C TYR A 43 -8.03 2.24 -17.75
N ILE A 44 -8.76 2.28 -16.62
CA ILE A 44 -8.64 3.35 -15.62
C ILE A 44 -7.22 3.45 -15.05
N LEU A 45 -6.56 2.32 -14.79
CA LEU A 45 -5.18 2.30 -14.29
C LEU A 45 -4.19 2.94 -15.26
N ASP A 46 -4.39 2.77 -16.56
CA ASP A 46 -3.58 3.46 -17.58
C ASP A 46 -3.88 4.96 -17.66
N TYR A 47 -5.04 5.44 -17.21
CA TYR A 47 -5.25 6.90 -17.02
C TYR A 47 -4.65 7.42 -15.71
N LEU A 48 -4.61 6.58 -14.66
CA LEU A 48 -4.14 6.99 -13.35
C LEU A 48 -2.61 7.18 -13.30
N LEU A 49 -1.87 6.34 -14.01
CA LEU A 49 -0.41 6.45 -14.18
C LEU A 49 -0.09 6.32 -15.66
N TYR A 50 -0.34 7.38 -16.42
CA TYR A 50 -0.31 7.34 -17.88
C TYR A 50 1.10 7.14 -18.46
N SER A 51 2.04 7.95 -17.98
CA SER A 51 3.41 7.99 -18.48
C SER A 51 4.34 7.06 -17.69
N ALA A 52 5.45 6.66 -18.32
CA ALA A 52 6.50 5.90 -17.65
C ALA A 52 7.09 6.65 -16.44
N SER A 53 7.16 7.98 -16.51
CA SER A 53 7.59 8.85 -15.41
C SER A 53 6.64 8.80 -14.22
N GLU A 54 5.32 8.79 -14.44
CA GLU A 54 4.33 8.68 -13.36
C GLU A 54 4.38 7.29 -12.72
N LYS A 55 4.46 6.23 -13.53
CA LYS A 55 4.64 4.86 -13.04
C LYS A 55 5.92 4.74 -12.19
N LEU A 56 7.03 5.35 -12.61
CA LEU A 56 8.28 5.37 -11.87
C LEU A 56 8.16 6.19 -10.56
N ALA A 57 7.55 7.37 -10.61
CA ALA A 57 7.36 8.21 -9.43
C ALA A 57 6.52 7.50 -8.35
N ALA A 58 5.43 6.85 -8.76
CA ALA A 58 4.61 6.03 -7.86
C ALA A 58 5.41 4.88 -7.24
N ALA A 59 6.26 4.20 -8.02
CA ALA A 59 7.13 3.14 -7.50
C ALA A 59 8.15 3.69 -6.48
N VAL A 60 8.77 4.84 -6.76
CA VAL A 60 9.70 5.50 -5.82
C VAL A 60 9.00 5.91 -4.52
N MET A 61 7.79 6.47 -4.61
CA MET A 61 6.99 6.82 -3.43
C MET A 61 6.64 5.59 -2.59
N LEU A 62 6.27 4.48 -3.24
CA LEU A 62 6.00 3.21 -2.55
C LEU A 62 7.25 2.68 -1.86
N LEU A 63 8.42 2.74 -2.50
CA LEU A 63 9.69 2.34 -1.90
C LEU A 63 10.05 3.24 -0.70
N ALA A 64 9.83 4.55 -0.80
CA ALA A 64 10.06 5.47 0.31
C ALA A 64 9.19 5.14 1.54
N LEU A 65 8.02 4.54 1.35
CA LEU A 65 7.17 4.05 2.43
C LEU A 65 7.64 2.70 3.00
N ILE A 66 8.05 1.75 2.14
CA ILE A 66 8.35 0.37 2.54
C ILE A 66 9.77 0.22 3.09
N VAL A 67 10.77 0.88 2.48
CA VAL A 67 12.19 0.71 2.82
C VAL A 67 12.49 1.06 4.29
N PRO A 68 12.01 2.18 4.86
CA PRO A 68 12.23 2.47 6.28
C PRO A 68 11.67 1.39 7.21
N ASP A 69 10.50 0.84 6.89
CA ASP A 69 9.85 -0.20 7.68
C ASP A 69 10.61 -1.54 7.61
N ILE A 70 11.17 -1.89 6.45
CA ILE A 70 12.08 -3.04 6.31
C ILE A 70 13.33 -2.84 7.17
N ILE A 71 13.93 -1.65 7.14
CA ILE A 71 15.10 -1.32 7.96
C ILE A 71 14.76 -1.46 9.45
N TYR A 72 13.60 -0.97 9.89
CA TYR A 72 13.13 -1.12 11.28
C TYR A 72 12.84 -2.57 11.66
N TRP A 73 12.32 -3.36 10.73
CA TRP A 73 12.09 -4.79 10.93
C TRP A 73 13.39 -5.58 11.21
N VAL A 74 14.43 -5.29 10.41
CA VAL A 74 15.75 -5.93 10.51
C VAL A 74 16.50 -5.46 11.76
N ARG A 75 16.61 -4.14 11.96
CA ARG A 75 17.30 -3.56 13.13
C ARG A 75 16.58 -3.91 14.44
N GLY A 76 15.25 -3.98 14.40
CA GLY A 76 14.40 -4.29 15.56
C GLY A 76 14.33 -3.16 16.60
N THR A 77 14.85 -1.99 16.25
CA THR A 77 14.76 -0.75 17.02
C THR A 77 14.01 0.27 16.18
N GLN A 78 12.92 0.78 16.71
CA GLN A 78 12.25 1.95 16.17
C GLN A 78 12.76 3.14 16.98
N PRO A 79 13.23 4.24 16.35
CA PRO A 79 13.52 5.46 17.09
C PRO A 79 12.26 5.83 17.87
N GLY A 80 12.39 6.03 19.19
CA GLY A 80 11.25 6.39 20.04
C GLY A 80 10.52 7.57 19.40
N ARG A 81 9.20 7.50 19.32
CA ARG A 81 8.42 8.66 18.88
C ARG A 81 8.70 9.78 19.87
N GLY A 82 9.15 10.94 19.40
CA GLY A 82 9.44 12.08 20.28
C GLY A 82 8.27 12.52 21.15
N SER A 83 7.05 12.07 20.83
CA SER A 83 5.82 12.25 21.61
C SER A 83 5.58 11.22 22.72
N GLU A 84 6.52 10.29 22.98
CA GLU A 84 6.45 9.33 24.10
C GLU A 84 7.26 9.79 25.33
N LYS A 85 7.58 11.08 25.44
CA LYS A 85 8.18 11.71 26.63
C LYS A 85 7.18 12.56 27.38
#